data_AF-A0A8B8GEX1-F1
#
_entry.id   AF-A0A8B8GEX1-F1
#
_cell.length_a   1.000
_cell.length_b   1.000
_cell.length_c   1.000
_cell.angle_alpha   90.00
_cell.angle_beta   90.00
_cell.angle_gamma   90.00
#
_symmetry.space_group_name_H-M   'P 1'
#
loop_
_entity.id
_entity.type
_entity.pdbx_description
1 polymer ?
#
loop_
_entity_poly.entity_id
_entity_poly.type
_entity_poly.pdbx_seq_one_letter_code
_entity_poly.pdbx_strand_id
1 'polypeptide(L)'
;MGRKQDPIRKYFKKVGIDEKRQSCKFFSKETKKKFKQSTIQISTLDVDAYDVINDQVQVQSTSKEVPQLQIQQHSENFSRFFDRMDKGENVRLNEKLALAIIVSDSPLSMTEHPLWIDFFRQIRPTFKLPCRKSISTVYVDKVYAEMQSSITHDLLEANDLHIQLDGWTNINNYGIINFVICKPEP
;
A
#
# COMPACT_ATOMS: atom_id res chain seq x y z
N MET A 1 -36.19 -14.85 9.28
CA MET A 1 -35.50 -13.60 8.87
C MET A 1 -34.15 -13.95 8.27
N GLY A 2 -33.94 -13.73 6.98
CA GLY A 2 -32.68 -14.07 6.30
C GLY A 2 -31.56 -13.07 6.62
N ARG A 3 -30.30 -13.53 6.71
CA ARG A 3 -29.14 -12.64 6.89
C ARG A 3 -29.06 -11.63 5.75
N LYS A 4 -28.87 -10.35 6.08
CA LYS A 4 -28.52 -9.31 5.10
C LYS A 4 -27.29 -9.78 4.31
N GLN A 5 -27.38 -9.78 2.98
CA GLN A 5 -26.26 -10.17 2.14
C GLN A 5 -25.20 -9.07 2.18
N ASP A 6 -23.95 -9.47 2.34
CA ASP A 6 -22.80 -8.58 2.37
C ASP A 6 -22.61 -7.91 1.00
N PRO A 7 -22.58 -6.56 0.91
CA PRO A 7 -22.46 -5.83 -0.36
C PRO A 7 -21.17 -6.14 -1.13
N ILE A 8 -20.17 -6.73 -0.49
CA ILE A 8 -18.92 -7.17 -1.14
C ILE A 8 -19.17 -8.32 -2.12
N ARG A 9 -20.21 -9.14 -1.92
CA ARG A 9 -20.47 -10.33 -2.75
C ARG A 9 -20.75 -10.03 -4.22
N LYS A 10 -21.18 -8.81 -4.58
CA LYS A 10 -21.44 -8.43 -5.98
C LYS A 10 -20.20 -8.50 -6.87
N TYR A 11 -19.01 -8.41 -6.29
CA TYR A 11 -17.73 -8.41 -6.99
C TYR A 11 -17.14 -9.81 -7.21
N PHE A 12 -17.80 -10.87 -6.72
CA PHE A 12 -17.33 -12.25 -6.82
C PHE A 12 -18.31 -13.14 -7.58
N LYS A 13 -17.81 -14.11 -8.35
CA LYS A 13 -18.60 -15.15 -9.03
C LYS A 13 -18.29 -16.50 -8.36
N LYS A 14 -19.32 -17.31 -8.08
CA LYS A 14 -19.12 -18.68 -7.60
C LYS A 14 -18.51 -19.54 -8.72
N VAL A 15 -17.53 -20.37 -8.39
CA VAL A 15 -16.87 -21.28 -9.34
C VAL A 15 -16.85 -22.69 -8.75
N GLY A 16 -17.20 -23.70 -9.56
CA GLY A 16 -17.24 -25.11 -9.18
C GLY A 16 -18.55 -25.58 -8.56
N ILE A 17 -18.75 -26.90 -8.57
CA ILE A 17 -19.99 -27.60 -8.17
C ILE A 17 -20.25 -27.46 -6.65
N ASP A 18 -19.19 -27.29 -5.84
CA ASP A 18 -19.25 -27.33 -4.38
C ASP A 18 -19.49 -25.97 -3.69
N GLU A 19 -19.73 -24.89 -4.47
CA GLU A 19 -19.94 -23.50 -4.01
C GLU A 19 -18.85 -22.87 -3.08
N LYS A 20 -17.76 -23.58 -2.80
CA LYS A 20 -16.70 -23.17 -1.86
C LYS A 20 -15.60 -22.29 -2.46
N ARG A 21 -15.59 -22.11 -3.79
CA ARG A 21 -14.63 -21.25 -4.49
C ARG A 21 -15.34 -20.06 -5.12
N GLN A 22 -14.72 -18.89 -5.01
CA GLN A 22 -15.20 -17.67 -5.64
C GLN A 22 -14.06 -17.00 -6.40
N SER A 23 -14.33 -16.60 -7.64
CA SER A 23 -13.41 -15.79 -8.43
C SER A 23 -13.83 -14.31 -8.36
N CYS A 24 -12.84 -13.43 -8.25
CA CYS A 24 -13.07 -12.00 -8.36
C CYS A 24 -13.40 -11.64 -9.82
N LYS A 25 -14.38 -10.77 -10.04
CA LYS A 25 -14.76 -10.33 -11.40
C LYS A 25 -13.74 -9.39 -12.05
N PHE A 26 -12.83 -8.82 -11.27
CA PHE A 26 -11.87 -7.79 -11.72
C PHE A 26 -10.44 -8.30 -11.85
N PHE A 27 -10.15 -9.48 -11.27
CA PHE A 27 -8.83 -10.11 -11.34
C PHE A 27 -9.02 -11.63 -11.39
N SER A 28 -8.30 -12.32 -12.29
CA SER A 28 -8.36 -13.78 -12.50
C SER A 28 -7.72 -14.60 -11.38
N LYS A 29 -7.96 -14.25 -10.10
CA LYS A 29 -7.49 -15.02 -8.95
C LYS A 29 -8.68 -15.67 -8.21
N GLU A 30 -8.64 -16.99 -8.10
CA GLU A 30 -9.59 -17.78 -7.31
C GLU A 30 -9.25 -17.73 -5.82
N THR A 31 -10.26 -17.57 -4.96
CA THR A 31 -10.07 -17.64 -3.49
C THR A 31 -10.91 -18.76 -2.89
N LYS A 32 -10.29 -19.55 -1.99
CA LYS A 32 -10.97 -20.57 -1.18
C LYS A 32 -11.48 -19.95 0.11
N LYS A 33 -12.71 -20.26 0.49
CA LYS A 33 -13.27 -19.86 1.79
C LYS A 33 -12.54 -20.64 2.91
N LYS A 34 -11.65 -19.99 3.65
CA LYS A 34 -11.11 -20.55 4.90
C LYS A 34 -11.57 -19.72 6.10
N PHE A 35 -12.22 -20.40 7.03
CA PHE A 35 -12.57 -19.90 8.36
C PHE A 35 -11.67 -20.64 9.36
N LYS A 36 -11.06 -19.87 10.28
CA LYS A 36 -10.33 -20.24 11.52
C LYS A 36 -8.84 -19.88 11.60
N GLN A 37 -8.52 -19.61 12.86
CA GLN A 37 -7.50 -18.83 13.54
C GLN A 37 -6.07 -19.42 13.47
N SER A 38 -5.11 -18.52 13.72
CA SER A 38 -3.71 -18.71 14.13
C SER A 38 -2.65 -19.22 13.13
N THR A 39 -1.62 -18.37 13.01
CA THR A 39 -0.18 -18.63 12.76
C THR A 39 0.21 -19.23 11.41
N ILE A 40 0.78 -18.41 10.52
CA ILE A 40 1.53 -18.88 9.34
C ILE A 40 2.76 -17.99 9.09
N GLN A 41 3.91 -18.65 9.02
CA GLN A 41 5.20 -18.12 8.60
C GLN A 41 5.22 -17.77 7.11
N ILE A 42 5.96 -16.72 6.75
CA ILE A 42 6.03 -16.20 5.38
C ILE A 42 7.23 -16.83 4.67
N SER A 43 6.96 -17.78 3.77
CA SER A 43 7.85 -18.12 2.66
C SER A 43 7.41 -17.35 1.41
N THR A 44 8.37 -16.69 0.78
CA THR A 44 8.27 -15.83 -0.41
C THR A 44 7.76 -16.58 -1.64
N LEU A 45 6.94 -15.93 -2.46
CA LEU A 45 6.71 -16.34 -3.84
C LEU A 45 6.68 -15.13 -4.79
N ASP A 46 7.32 -15.40 -5.93
CA ASP A 46 7.67 -14.55 -7.06
C ASP A 46 6.50 -13.84 -7.72
N VAL A 47 6.80 -12.67 -8.28
CA VAL A 47 5.86 -11.83 -9.04
C VAL A 47 6.50 -11.51 -10.39
N ASP A 48 6.49 -12.49 -11.29
CA ASP A 48 6.68 -12.26 -12.72
C ASP A 48 5.31 -12.31 -13.42
N ALA A 49 5.07 -11.30 -14.26
CA ALA A 49 4.28 -11.30 -15.49
C ALA A 49 3.53 -9.96 -15.62
N TYR A 50 4.03 -9.08 -16.49
CA TYR A 50 3.26 -8.35 -17.50
C TYR A 50 4.25 -7.64 -18.43
N ASP A 51 4.35 -8.11 -19.67
CA ASP A 51 4.01 -7.31 -20.88
C ASP A 51 4.43 -8.06 -22.18
N VAL A 52 3.48 -8.14 -23.11
CA VAL A 52 3.61 -8.59 -24.51
C VAL A 52 2.90 -7.53 -25.37
N ILE A 53 3.29 -7.45 -26.65
CA ILE A 53 2.73 -6.69 -27.81
C ILE A 53 3.49 -5.36 -28.02
N ASN A 54 4.11 -5.00 -29.15
CA ASN A 54 4.13 -5.40 -30.58
C ASN A 54 5.40 -4.73 -31.23
N ASP A 55 5.86 -4.88 -32.48
CA ASP A 55 5.31 -5.29 -33.77
C ASP A 55 6.50 -5.69 -34.69
N GLN A 56 6.29 -6.62 -35.63
CA GLN A 56 7.26 -6.92 -36.70
C GLN A 56 6.95 -6.14 -37.97
N VAL A 57 7.91 -5.33 -38.43
CA VAL A 57 7.95 -4.81 -39.81
C VAL A 57 9.30 -5.20 -40.42
N GLN A 58 9.27 -5.99 -41.49
CA GLN A 58 10.43 -6.42 -42.27
C GLN A 58 10.48 -5.63 -43.58
N VAL A 59 11.58 -4.91 -43.83
CA VAL A 59 11.92 -4.35 -45.13
C VAL A 59 13.39 -4.68 -45.44
N GLN A 60 13.61 -5.62 -46.37
CA GLN A 60 14.86 -5.83 -47.11
C GLN A 60 14.87 -4.82 -48.28
N SER A 61 15.94 -4.25 -48.83
CA SER A 61 17.38 -4.57 -48.89
C SER A 61 18.09 -3.35 -49.52
N THR A 62 19.38 -3.14 -49.22
CA THR A 62 20.48 -2.91 -50.20
C THR A 62 21.75 -2.48 -49.46
N SER A 63 22.81 -3.24 -49.68
CA SER A 63 24.15 -3.07 -49.10
C SER A 63 24.93 -1.97 -49.82
N LYS A 64 25.44 -1.00 -49.05
CA LYS A 64 26.61 -0.20 -49.39
C LYS A 64 27.46 -0.04 -48.14
N GLU A 65 28.67 -0.59 -48.16
CA GLU A 65 29.62 -0.51 -47.05
C GLU A 65 30.04 0.94 -46.82
N VAL A 66 29.75 1.44 -45.61
CA VAL A 66 30.19 2.76 -45.14
C VAL A 66 31.49 2.55 -44.34
N PRO A 67 32.55 3.36 -44.56
CA PRO A 67 33.80 3.25 -43.81
C PRO A 67 33.54 3.32 -42.31
N GLN A 68 33.98 2.26 -41.62
CA GLN A 68 33.72 2.03 -40.21
C GLN A 68 34.57 3.00 -39.38
N LEU A 69 33.96 4.11 -38.93
CA LEU A 69 34.53 4.95 -37.88
C LEU A 69 34.67 4.07 -36.63
N GLN A 70 35.89 3.88 -36.16
CA GLN A 70 36.17 3.17 -34.93
C GLN A 70 35.66 4.01 -33.75
N ILE A 71 34.39 3.83 -33.41
CA ILE A 71 33.82 4.31 -32.15
C ILE A 71 34.51 3.51 -31.06
N GLN A 72 35.44 4.14 -30.34
CA GLN A 72 36.00 3.60 -29.11
C GLN A 72 34.84 3.27 -28.17
N GLN A 73 34.54 1.98 -28.00
CA GLN A 73 33.44 1.53 -27.14
C GLN A 73 33.88 1.67 -25.68
N HIS A 74 33.88 2.91 -25.17
CA HIS A 74 33.78 3.12 -23.74
C HIS A 74 32.34 2.76 -23.37
N SER A 75 32.14 1.53 -22.90
CA SER A 75 30.88 1.09 -22.29
C SER A 75 30.70 1.84 -20.96
N GLU A 76 30.34 3.12 -21.06
CA GLU A 76 29.84 3.90 -19.95
C GLU A 76 28.63 3.16 -19.39
N ASN A 77 28.65 2.81 -18.11
CA ASN A 77 27.54 2.13 -17.48
C ASN A 77 26.36 3.11 -17.35
N PHE A 78 25.50 3.18 -18.37
CA PHE A 78 24.34 4.08 -18.42
C PHE A 78 23.30 3.80 -17.33
N SER A 79 23.42 2.68 -16.62
CA SER A 79 22.51 2.29 -15.54
C SER A 79 22.30 3.35 -14.47
N ARG A 80 23.33 4.18 -14.21
CA ARG A 80 23.30 5.26 -13.21
C ARG A 80 22.38 6.43 -13.56
N PHE A 81 22.01 6.58 -14.84
CA PHE A 81 21.15 7.66 -15.31
C PHE A 81 19.66 7.31 -15.24
N PHE A 82 19.33 6.03 -15.05
CA PHE A 82 17.95 5.61 -14.88
C PHE A 82 17.54 5.74 -13.42
N ASP A 83 16.36 6.32 -13.19
CA ASP A 83 15.73 6.27 -11.87
C ASP A 83 15.53 4.81 -11.47
N ARG A 84 15.92 4.49 -10.24
CA ARG A 84 15.84 3.16 -9.65
C ARG A 84 15.37 3.32 -8.22
N MET A 85 14.58 2.38 -7.77
CA MET A 85 14.12 2.33 -6.40
C MET A 85 14.40 0.96 -5.82
N ASP A 86 15.23 0.93 -4.79
CA ASP A 86 15.41 -0.27 -3.97
C ASP A 86 14.19 -0.50 -3.07
N LYS A 87 14.00 -1.75 -2.64
CA LYS A 87 12.93 -2.15 -1.71
C LYS A 87 12.99 -1.34 -0.42
N GLY A 88 14.17 -1.14 0.16
CA GLY A 88 14.33 -0.38 1.40
C GLY A 88 13.93 1.08 1.23
N GLU A 89 14.31 1.68 0.10
CA GLU A 89 13.92 3.06 -0.22
C GLU A 89 12.40 3.20 -0.41
N ASN A 90 11.77 2.25 -1.14
CA ASN A 90 10.32 2.24 -1.32
C ASN A 90 9.57 2.14 0.02
N VAL A 91 10.02 1.24 0.91
CA VAL A 91 9.44 1.10 2.25
C VAL A 91 9.54 2.40 3.03
N ARG A 92 10.71 3.05 3.04
CA ARG A 92 10.90 4.33 3.73
C ARG A 92 9.98 5.44 3.19
N LEU A 93 9.78 5.49 1.88
CA LEU A 93 8.87 6.47 1.27
C LEU A 93 7.40 6.15 1.61
N ASN A 94 7.01 4.88 1.63
CA ASN A 94 5.67 4.48 2.04
C ASN A 94 5.39 4.80 3.51
N GLU A 95 6.38 4.66 4.39
CA GLU A 95 6.27 5.04 5.80
C GLU A 95 6.03 6.55 5.95
N LYS A 96 6.79 7.37 5.22
CA LYS A 96 6.58 8.83 5.20
C LYS A 96 5.22 9.21 4.65
N LEU A 97 4.79 8.56 3.56
CA LEU A 97 3.47 8.79 2.97
C LEU A 97 2.35 8.39 3.94
N ALA A 98 2.47 7.26 4.62
CA ALA A 98 1.50 6.81 5.60
C ALA A 98 1.41 7.76 6.79
N LEU A 99 2.55 8.21 7.33
CA LEU A 99 2.58 9.21 8.41
C LEU A 99 1.90 10.50 7.98
N ALA A 100 2.20 11.00 6.78
CA ALA A 100 1.56 12.20 6.25
C ALA A 100 0.03 12.02 6.20
N ILE A 101 -0.44 10.92 5.62
CA ILE A 101 -1.87 10.61 5.51
C ILE A 101 -2.56 10.57 6.89
N ILE A 102 -1.93 9.92 7.88
CA ILE A 102 -2.48 9.76 9.23
C ILE A 102 -2.56 11.12 9.94
N VAL A 103 -1.48 11.90 9.90
CA VAL A 103 -1.38 13.19 10.61
C VAL A 103 -2.26 14.26 9.96
N SER A 104 -2.40 14.26 8.63
CA SER A 104 -3.25 15.23 7.92
C SER A 104 -4.69 14.76 7.72
N ASP A 105 -5.11 13.69 8.40
CA ASP A 105 -6.43 13.06 8.28
C ASP A 105 -6.89 12.87 6.82
N SER A 106 -5.93 12.49 5.97
CA SER A 106 -6.20 12.34 4.55
C SER A 106 -6.82 10.97 4.25
N PRO A 107 -7.69 10.86 3.23
CA PRO A 107 -8.34 9.58 2.93
C PRO A 107 -7.31 8.50 2.55
N LEU A 108 -7.38 7.33 3.18
CA LEU A 108 -6.49 6.20 2.85
C LEU A 108 -6.61 5.77 1.38
N SER A 109 -7.78 5.98 0.77
CA SER A 109 -8.06 5.70 -0.64
C SER A 109 -7.32 6.62 -1.61
N MET A 110 -6.67 7.68 -1.13
CA MET A 110 -5.88 8.61 -1.94
C MET A 110 -4.82 7.88 -2.78
N THR A 111 -4.20 6.84 -2.22
CA THR A 111 -3.15 6.05 -2.90
C THR A 111 -3.67 5.17 -4.05
N GLU A 112 -4.98 4.96 -4.14
CA GLU A 112 -5.62 4.15 -5.18
C GLU A 112 -6.34 5.03 -6.22
N HIS A 113 -6.40 6.35 -5.99
CA HIS A 113 -7.11 7.27 -6.87
C HIS A 113 -6.24 7.63 -8.10
N PRO A 114 -6.77 7.54 -9.34
CA PRO A 114 -5.97 7.73 -10.56
C PRO A 114 -5.19 9.05 -10.63
N LEU A 115 -5.79 10.17 -10.21
CA LEU A 115 -5.12 11.48 -10.22
C LEU A 115 -3.90 11.53 -9.27
N TRP A 116 -4.00 10.87 -8.12
CA TRP A 116 -2.91 10.81 -7.15
C TRP A 116 -1.82 9.86 -7.64
N ILE A 117 -2.21 8.72 -8.22
CA ILE A 117 -1.26 7.79 -8.85
C ILE A 117 -0.48 8.51 -9.97
N ASP A 118 -1.17 9.27 -10.82
CA ASP A 118 -0.53 10.03 -11.89
C ASP A 118 0.44 11.08 -11.34
N PHE A 119 0.00 11.86 -10.35
CA PHE A 119 0.84 12.84 -9.66
C PHE A 119 2.14 12.22 -9.11
N PHE A 120 2.05 11.12 -8.38
CA PHE A 120 3.24 10.45 -7.83
C PHE A 120 4.14 9.85 -8.92
N ARG A 121 3.56 9.35 -10.02
CA ARG A 121 4.33 8.87 -11.18
C ARG A 121 5.09 10.00 -11.87
N GLN A 122 4.50 11.18 -11.99
CA GLN A 122 5.17 12.35 -12.55
C GLN A 122 6.32 12.83 -11.66
N ILE A 123 6.19 12.74 -10.33
CA ILE A 123 7.27 13.05 -9.39
C ILE A 123 8.40 12.02 -9.49
N ARG A 124 8.07 10.72 -9.42
CA ARG A 124 9.04 9.64 -9.48
C ARG A 124 8.43 8.35 -10.03
N PRO A 125 8.68 8.01 -11.30
CA PRO A 125 8.06 6.85 -11.96
C PRO A 125 8.35 5.50 -11.29
N THR A 126 9.52 5.35 -10.65
CA THR A 126 9.88 4.09 -9.98
C THR A 126 9.25 3.91 -8.60
N PHE A 127 8.58 4.94 -8.06
CA PHE A 127 7.90 4.85 -6.79
C PHE A 127 6.63 4.01 -6.88
N LYS A 128 6.65 2.86 -6.19
CA LYS A 128 5.47 2.00 -6.05
C LYS A 128 4.66 2.45 -4.84
N LEU A 129 3.50 3.02 -5.10
CA LEU A 129 2.54 3.43 -4.07
C LEU A 129 2.06 2.22 -3.26
N PRO A 130 1.85 2.38 -1.94
CA PRO A 130 1.24 1.35 -1.11
C PRO A 130 -0.27 1.31 -1.40
N CYS A 131 -0.87 0.13 -1.33
CA CYS A 131 -2.33 0.03 -1.39
C CYS A 131 -2.97 0.43 -0.06
N ARG A 132 -4.26 0.80 -0.09
CA ARG A 132 -5.01 1.23 1.10
C ARG A 132 -4.92 0.23 2.24
N LYS A 133 -4.97 -1.07 1.93
CA LYS A 133 -4.86 -2.14 2.94
C LYS A 133 -3.51 -2.10 3.64
N SER A 134 -2.42 -1.90 2.90
CA SER A 134 -1.07 -1.86 3.48
C SER A 134 -0.92 -0.65 4.40
N ILE A 135 -1.52 0.49 4.03
CA ILE A 135 -1.58 1.68 4.89
C ILE A 135 -2.38 1.38 6.15
N SER A 136 -3.62 0.91 6.01
CA SER A 136 -4.54 0.69 7.15
C SER A 136 -4.10 -0.39 8.14
N THR A 137 -3.18 -1.27 7.74
CA THR A 137 -2.64 -2.30 8.64
C THR A 137 -1.18 -2.04 8.92
N VAL A 138 -0.29 -2.34 7.99
CA VAL A 138 1.16 -2.39 8.25
C VAL A 138 1.70 -1.05 8.72
N TYR A 139 1.37 0.04 8.01
CA TYR A 139 1.95 1.34 8.29
C TYR A 139 1.26 2.06 9.45
N VAL A 140 -0.07 1.98 9.55
CA VAL A 140 -0.83 2.52 10.69
C VAL A 140 -0.42 1.82 11.99
N ASP A 141 -0.31 0.48 12.00
CA ASP A 141 0.11 -0.26 13.19
C ASP A 141 1.53 0.12 13.62
N LYS A 142 2.44 0.31 12.65
CA LYS A 142 3.81 0.77 12.92
C LYS A 142 3.83 2.16 13.56
N VAL A 143 3.16 3.14 12.94
CA VAL A 143 3.09 4.52 13.45
C VAL A 143 2.46 4.55 14.84
N TYR A 144 1.38 3.78 15.03
CA TYR A 144 0.73 3.67 16.32
C TYR A 144 1.66 3.08 17.39
N ALA A 145 2.38 1.99 17.09
CA ALA A 145 3.29 1.36 18.04
C ALA A 145 4.45 2.30 18.45
N GLU A 146 5.02 3.04 17.49
CA GLU A 146 6.07 4.04 17.74
C GLU A 146 5.54 5.18 18.61
N MET A 147 4.38 5.75 18.26
CA MET A 147 3.73 6.81 19.02
C MET A 147 3.34 6.36 20.43
N GLN A 148 2.75 5.17 20.56
CA GLN A 148 2.37 4.59 21.84
C GLN A 148 3.58 4.38 22.73
N SER A 149 4.69 3.89 22.19
CA SER A 149 5.93 3.68 22.95
C SER A 149 6.48 5.01 23.46
N SER A 150 6.51 6.05 22.61
CA SER A 150 6.92 7.40 23.01
C SER A 150 6.04 7.98 24.10
N ILE A 151 4.72 7.97 23.89
CA ILE A 151 3.76 8.51 24.86
C ILE A 151 3.83 7.74 26.18
N THR A 152 3.95 6.41 26.14
CA THR A 152 4.05 5.60 27.36
C THR A 152 5.29 5.97 28.17
N HIS A 153 6.42 6.17 27.49
CA HIS A 153 7.64 6.66 28.14
C HIS A 153 7.42 8.04 28.76
N ASP A 154 6.85 8.99 28.01
CA ASP A 154 6.58 10.35 28.47
C ASP A 154 5.65 10.42 29.67
N LEU A 155 4.67 9.50 29.74
CA LEU A 155 3.71 9.37 30.84
C LEU A 155 4.34 8.74 32.09
N LEU A 156 5.24 7.77 31.93
CA LEU A 156 5.94 7.13 33.05
C LEU A 156 6.93 8.08 33.74
N GLU A 157 7.46 9.04 33.00
CA GLU A 157 8.37 10.07 33.52
C GLU A 157 7.64 11.28 34.14
N ALA A 158 6.33 11.41 33.92
CA ALA A 158 5.56 12.54 34.43
C ALA A 158 5.28 12.40 35.93
N ASN A 159 5.58 13.45 36.71
CA ASN A 159 5.21 13.50 38.13
C ASN A 159 3.71 13.72 38.33
N ASP A 160 3.12 14.56 37.47
CA ASP A 160 1.73 14.99 37.56
C ASP A 160 1.02 14.73 36.22
N LEU A 161 -0.20 14.21 36.30
CA LEU A 161 -1.06 13.96 35.15
C LEU A 161 -2.47 14.46 35.44
N HIS A 162 -3.13 15.00 34.41
CA HIS A 162 -4.52 15.40 34.45
C HIS A 162 -5.35 14.50 33.53
N ILE A 163 -6.51 14.02 34.00
CA ILE A 163 -7.43 13.23 33.19
C ILE A 163 -8.72 14.04 33.01
N GLN A 164 -9.03 14.37 31.76
CA GLN A 164 -10.29 14.99 31.38
C GLN A 164 -11.25 13.91 30.85
N LEU A 165 -12.49 13.98 31.31
CA LEU A 165 -13.58 13.11 30.88
C LEU A 165 -14.63 13.95 30.13
N ASP A 166 -15.06 13.46 28.98
CA ASP A 166 -16.21 14.00 28.25
C ASP A 166 -17.13 12.85 27.84
N GLY A 167 -18.43 13.05 27.96
CA GLY A 167 -19.42 12.00 27.73
C GLY A 167 -20.66 12.54 27.04
N TRP A 168 -21.08 11.87 25.97
CA TRP A 168 -22.35 12.16 25.29
C TRP A 168 -23.01 10.88 24.80
N THR A 169 -24.29 10.99 24.46
CA THR A 169 -25.06 9.92 23.83
C THR A 169 -25.20 10.24 22.34
N ASN A 170 -24.85 9.30 21.46
CA ASN A 170 -24.99 9.52 20.02
C ASN A 170 -26.45 9.33 19.55
N ILE A 171 -26.72 9.62 18.27
CA ILE A 171 -28.07 9.50 17.66
C ILE A 171 -28.66 8.07 17.70
N ASN A 172 -27.83 7.06 17.98
CA ASN A 172 -28.23 5.66 18.11
C ASN A 172 -28.40 5.23 19.57
N ASN A 173 -28.42 6.19 20.50
CA ASN A 173 -28.50 5.97 21.96
C ASN A 173 -27.33 5.16 22.55
N TYR A 174 -26.16 5.18 21.90
CA TYR A 174 -24.93 4.67 22.51
C TYR A 174 -24.24 5.77 23.29
N GLY A 175 -23.94 5.51 24.56
CA GLY A 175 -23.08 6.36 25.36
C GLY A 175 -21.64 6.26 24.89
N ILE A 176 -21.00 7.40 24.65
CA ILE A 176 -19.60 7.53 24.29
C ILE A 176 -18.91 8.29 25.43
N ILE A 177 -17.77 7.78 25.88
CA ILE A 177 -16.95 8.41 26.91
C ILE A 177 -15.55 8.59 26.32
N ASN A 178 -15.10 9.84 26.25
CA ASN A 178 -13.75 10.21 25.89
C ASN A 178 -12.90 10.37 27.16
N PHE A 179 -11.70 9.80 27.10
CA PHE A 179 -10.66 10.01 28.10
C PHE A 179 -9.52 10.78 27.42
N VAL A 180 -9.15 11.93 27.97
CA VAL A 180 -7.97 12.69 27.52
C VAL A 180 -7.00 12.76 28.68
N ILE A 181 -5.78 12.29 28.45
CA ILE A 181 -4.69 12.37 29.42
C ILE A 181 -3.80 13.55 29.01
N CYS A 182 -3.62 14.48 29.93
CA CYS A 182 -2.79 15.67 29.73
C CYS A 182 -1.59 15.61 30.69
N LYS A 183 -0.40 15.85 30.15
CA LYS A 183 0.84 16.10 30.91
C LYS A 183 1.09 17.61 30.92
N PRO A 184 1.24 18.28 32.07
CA PRO A 184 1.63 19.68 32.11
C PRO A 184 3.10 19.82 31.67
N GLU A 185 3.38 20.78 30.78
CA GLU A 185 4.75 21.21 30.48
C GLU A 185 5.10 22.44 31.36
N PRO A 186 6.34 22.52 31.90
CA PRO A 186 6.80 23.63 32.72
C PRO A 186 7.00 24.94 31.94
#